data_AF-A0A2J6X6T3-F1
#
_entry.id   AF-A0A2J6X6T3-F1
#
_cell.length_a   1.000
_cell.length_b   1.000
_cell.length_c   1.000
_cell.angle_alpha   90.00
_cell.angle_beta   90.00
_cell.angle_gamma   90.00
#
_symmetry.space_group_name_H-M   'P 1'
#
loop_
_entity.id
_entity.type
_entity.pdbx_description
1 polymer ?
#
loop_
_entity_poly.entity_id
_entity_poly.type
_entity_poly.pdbx_seq_one_letter_code
_entity_poly.pdbx_strand_id
1 'polypeptide(L)' 'MTPWHGFGITVNMPSYRRPLSEVFNPLIYPGFRIDYVLEPLPTAEFAENDPKHYAELMREPGFLCVRAVKG' A
#
# COMPACT_ATOMS: atom_id res chain seq x y z
N MET A 1 7.16 14.85 12.55
CA MET A 1 7.51 14.37 11.19
C MET A 1 8.17 13.03 11.36
N THR A 2 7.82 12.01 10.57
CA THR A 2 8.43 10.68 10.69
C THR A 2 9.71 10.66 9.86
N PRO A 3 10.90 10.55 10.48
CA PRO A 3 12.14 10.41 9.72
C PRO A 3 12.16 9.03 9.06
N TRP A 4 12.43 9.01 7.75
CA TRP A 4 12.66 7.78 7.01
C TRP A 4 14.12 7.72 6.60
N HIS A 5 14.77 6.62 6.93
CA HIS A 5 16.18 6.36 6.69
C HIS A 5 16.31 5.30 5.60
N GLY A 6 16.58 5.72 4.37
CA GLY A 6 16.72 4.82 3.24
C GLY A 6 17.71 5.39 2.22
N PHE A 7 18.39 4.50 1.50
CA PHE A 7 19.38 4.85 0.48
C PHE A 7 20.51 5.80 0.99
N GLY A 8 20.90 5.67 2.26
CA GLY A 8 21.95 6.49 2.86
C GLY A 8 21.57 7.95 3.15
N ILE A 9 20.30 8.33 2.97
CA ILE A 9 19.79 9.66 3.26
C ILE A 9 18.65 9.60 4.27
N THR A 10 18.45 10.70 5.00
CA THR A 10 17.30 10.87 5.89
C THR A 10 16.37 11.92 5.30
N VAL A 11 15.12 11.54 5.07
CA VAL A 11 14.08 12.45 4.63
C VAL A 11 12.89 12.39 5.57
N ASN A 12 12.17 13.49 5.69
CA ASN A 12 10.92 13.50 6.44
C ASN A 12 9.79 12.97 5.57
N MET A 13 9.14 11.89 6.02
CA MET A 13 8.07 11.21 5.29
C MET A 13 6.78 11.22 6.12
N PRO A 14 5.93 12.26 6.03
CA PRO A 14 4.64 12.24 6.68
C PRO A 14 3.69 11.26 5.97
N SER A 15 3.00 10.41 6.74
CA SER A 15 1.99 9.48 6.23
C SER A 15 0.58 9.95 6.61
N TYR A 16 -0.37 9.82 5.68
CA TYR A 16 -1.76 10.21 5.89
C TYR A 16 -2.67 8.97 5.82
N ARG A 17 -3.25 8.60 6.96
CA ARG A 17 -4.21 7.49 7.02
C ARG A 17 -5.53 7.93 6.38
N ARG A 18 -6.03 7.14 5.44
CA ARG A 18 -7.32 7.34 4.75
C ARG A 18 -8.20 6.10 4.94
N PRO A 19 -9.47 6.20 5.37
CA PRO A 19 -10.39 5.07 5.31
C PRO A 19 -10.61 4.63 3.84
N LEU A 20 -11.06 3.39 3.62
CA LEU A 20 -11.26 2.86 2.26
C LEU A 20 -12.24 3.72 1.42
N SER A 21 -13.25 4.32 2.07
CA SER A 21 -14.16 5.26 1.41
C SER A 21 -13.42 6.46 0.82
N GLU A 22 -12.45 7.03 1.52
CA GLU A 22 -11.62 8.13 1.02
C GLU A 22 -10.55 7.70 0.01
N VAL A 23 -10.33 6.39 -0.16
CA VAL A 23 -9.49 5.85 -1.24
C VAL A 23 -10.34 5.65 -2.50
N PHE A 24 -11.51 5.01 -2.38
CA PHE A 24 -12.32 4.60 -3.53
C PHE A 24 -13.26 5.68 -4.06
N ASN A 25 -13.93 6.44 -3.18
CA ASN A 25 -14.92 7.43 -3.62
C ASN A 25 -14.33 8.52 -4.53
N PRO A 26 -13.10 9.02 -4.31
CA PRO A 26 -12.47 9.97 -5.23
C PRO A 26 -12.19 9.40 -6.63
N LEU A 27 -12.15 8.07 -6.80
CA LEU A 27 -12.08 7.43 -8.10
C LEU A 27 -13.48 7.27 -8.71
N ILE A 28 -14.44 6.81 -7.89
CA ILE A 28 -15.80 6.48 -8.34
C ILE A 28 -16.60 7.72 -8.75
N TYR A 29 -16.60 8.78 -7.92
CA TYR A 29 -17.42 9.97 -8.17
C TYR A 29 -17.12 10.72 -9.47
N PRO A 30 -15.85 10.91 -9.90
CA PRO A 30 -15.57 11.48 -11.22
C PRO A 30 -15.82 10.53 -12.39
N GLY A 31 -16.29 9.29 -12.13
CA GLY A 31 -16.74 8.36 -13.16
C GLY A 31 -15.74 7.27 -13.53
N PHE A 32 -14.71 7.00 -12.73
CA PHE A 32 -13.91 5.78 -12.93
C PHE A 32 -14.65 4.56 -12.39
N ARG A 33 -14.48 3.43 -13.05
CA ARG A 33 -14.88 2.12 -12.55
C ARG A 33 -13.69 1.44 -11.90
N ILE A 34 -13.87 0.93 -10.69
CA ILE A 34 -12.88 0.07 -10.05
C ILE A 34 -12.88 -1.26 -10.80
N ASP A 35 -11.75 -1.58 -11.41
CA ASP A 35 -11.58 -2.77 -12.26
C ASP A 35 -10.91 -3.91 -11.49
N TYR A 36 -9.93 -3.59 -10.65
CA TYR A 36 -9.19 -4.58 -9.87
C TYR A 36 -8.65 -3.99 -8.58
N VAL A 37 -8.70 -4.76 -7.50
CA VAL A 37 -8.10 -4.41 -6.21
C VAL A 37 -7.21 -5.57 -5.79
N LEU A 38 -5.99 -5.26 -5.35
CA LEU A 38 -5.01 -6.22 -4.88
C LEU A 38 -4.38 -5.74 -3.58
N GLU A 39 -4.44 -6.59 -2.56
CA GLU A 39 -3.61 -6.53 -1.37
C GLU A 39 -2.47 -7.54 -1.58
N PRO A 40 -1.27 -7.10 -2.02
CA PRO A 40 -0.21 -8.03 -2.38
C PRO A 40 0.34 -8.72 -1.14
N LEU A 41 0.59 -10.02 -1.26
CA LEU A 41 1.29 -10.81 -0.24
C LEU A 41 2.80 -10.71 -0.46
N PRO A 42 3.60 -10.80 0.62
CA PRO A 42 5.05 -10.84 0.51
C PRO A 42 5.52 -12.08 -0.27
N THR A 43 6.63 -11.96 -1.00
CA THR A 43 7.18 -13.05 -1.83
C THR A 43 7.92 -14.09 -0.98
N ALA A 44 8.19 -15.27 -1.57
CA ALA A 44 9.03 -16.28 -0.92
C ALA A 44 10.45 -15.75 -0.62
N GLU A 45 11.05 -15.00 -1.54
CA GLU A 45 12.34 -14.33 -1.32
C GLU A 45 12.29 -13.34 -0.15
N PHE A 46 11.16 -12.66 0.07
CA PHE A 46 10.97 -11.80 1.23
C PHE A 46 10.96 -12.60 2.55
N ALA A 47 10.43 -13.82 2.54
CA ALA A 47 10.46 -14.72 3.70
C ALA A 47 11.89 -15.09 4.10
N GLU A 48 12.78 -15.28 3.12
CA GLU A 48 14.18 -15.63 3.34
C GLU A 48 14.99 -14.44 3.88
N ASN A 49 14.75 -13.24 3.35
CA ASN A 49 15.51 -12.04 3.70
C ASN A 49 14.98 -11.32 4.96
N ASP A 50 13.67 -11.36 5.21
CA ASP A 50 13.02 -10.72 6.36
C ASP A 50 11.83 -11.55 6.88
N PRO A 51 12.09 -12.69 7.55
CA PRO A 51 11.03 -13.59 8.01
C PRO A 51 10.09 -12.96 9.03
N LYS A 52 10.57 -11.97 9.79
CA LYS A 52 9.76 -11.26 10.79
C LYS A 52 8.69 -10.42 10.09
N HIS A 53 9.08 -9.51 9.19
CA HIS A 53 8.11 -8.68 8.50
C HIS A 53 7.30 -9.49 7.48
N TYR A 54 7.82 -10.61 6.97
CA TYR A 54 7.03 -11.56 6.19
C TYR A 54 5.82 -12.08 7.00
N ALA A 55 6.04 -12.57 8.22
CA ALA A 55 4.97 -13.07 9.07
C ALA A 55 3.95 -11.98 9.46
N GLU A 56 4.41 -10.74 9.64
CA GLU A 56 3.56 -9.57 9.87
C GLU A 56 2.68 -9.27 8.64
N LEU A 57 3.30 -9.10 7.46
CA LEU A 57 2.60 -8.74 6.23
C LEU A 57 1.68 -9.83 5.69
N MET A 58 1.89 -11.09 6.08
CA MET A 58 0.94 -12.18 5.83
C MET A 58 -0.38 -12.04 6.61
N ARG A 59 -0.39 -11.26 7.69
CA ARG A 59 -1.58 -11.02 8.54
C ARG A 59 -2.14 -9.61 8.36
N GLU A 60 -1.27 -8.66 8.07
CA GLU A 60 -1.57 -7.24 7.98
C GLU A 60 -1.08 -6.71 6.62
N PRO A 61 -1.96 -6.64 5.60
CA PRO A 61 -1.56 -6.17 4.27
C PRO A 61 -0.93 -4.77 4.32
N GLY A 62 0.32 -4.68 3.88
CA GLY A 62 1.07 -3.42 3.90
C GLY A 62 0.74 -2.47 2.74
N PHE A 63 0.09 -2.97 1.69
CA PHE A 63 -0.19 -2.23 0.47
C PHE A 63 -1.61 -2.47 -0.04
N LEU A 64 -2.15 -1.45 -0.69
CA LEU A 64 -3.41 -1.51 -1.43
C LEU A 64 -3.15 -1.01 -2.86
N CYS A 65 -3.23 -1.93 -3.82
CA CYS A 65 -3.11 -1.62 -5.24
C CYS A 65 -4.51 -1.57 -5.86
N VAL A 66 -4.84 -0.47 -6.54
CA VAL A 66 -6.15 -0.29 -7.17
C VAL A 66 -5.95 0.02 -8.65
N ARG A 67 -6.58 -0.77 -9.52
CA ARG A 67 -6.74 -0.45 -10.93
C ARG A 67 -8.13 0.12 -11.14
N ALA A 68 -8.18 1.33 -11.66
CA ALA A 68 -9.41 2.00 -12.07
C ALA A 68 -9.33 2.30 -13.57
N VAL A 69 -10.44 2.10 -14.27
CA VAL A 69 -10.58 2.36 -15.70
C VAL A 69 -11.60 3.47 -15.91
N LYS A 70 -11.45 4.24 -16.98
CA LYS A 70 -12.44 5.26 -17.35
C LYS A 70 -13.80 4.57 -17.59
N GLY A 71 -14.86 5.09 -16.96
CA GLY A 71 -16.23 4.60 -17.10
C GLY A 71 -16.86 4.86 -18.46
#